data_AF-A0AAE3ZGX5-F1
#
_entry.id   AF-A0AAE3ZGX5-F1
#
_cell.length_a   1.000
_cell.length_b   1.000
_cell.length_c   1.000
_cell.angle_alpha   90.00
_cell.angle_beta   90.00
_cell.angle_gamma   90.00
#
_symmetry.space_group_name_H-M   'P 1'
#
loop_
_entity.id
_entity.type
_entity.pdbx_description
1 polymer ?
#
loop_
_entity_poly.entity_id
_entity_poly.type
_entity_poly.pdbx_seq_one_letter_code
_entity_poly.pdbx_strand_id
1 'polypeptide(L)'
;MDFLGHPDGIVGYGIASRRELTRAVRRHRPETVITTDFRETYGPGALNQADHIAVGWATIDAVRDAANRWIFPELDDEGLVPWHGVREVRAAGHGWPMMLEQ
;
A
#
# COMPACT_ATOMS: atom_id res chain seq x y z
N MET A 1 -9.60 -9.77 9.80
CA MET A 1 -8.23 -10.04 9.32
C MET A 1 -8.41 -10.71 7.98
N ASP A 2 -7.86 -10.11 6.92
CA ASP A 2 -8.07 -10.56 5.55
C ASP A 2 -6.72 -11.01 4.97
N PHE A 3 -6.71 -12.09 4.18
CA PHE A 3 -5.53 -12.60 3.50
C PHE A 3 -5.74 -12.59 1.99
N LEU A 4 -4.79 -12.05 1.22
CA LEU A 4 -4.89 -11.94 -0.24
C LEU A 4 -4.39 -13.20 -0.98
N GLY A 5 -3.76 -14.15 -0.29
CA GLY A 5 -3.38 -15.45 -0.84
C GLY A 5 -2.19 -15.45 -1.80
N HIS A 6 -1.40 -14.38 -1.84
CA HIS A 6 -0.15 -14.34 -2.59
C HIS A 6 0.89 -15.30 -2.00
N PRO A 7 1.66 -16.02 -2.83
CA PRO A 7 2.77 -16.82 -2.32
C PRO A 7 3.85 -15.93 -1.69
N ASP A 8 4.39 -16.42 -0.57
CA ASP A 8 5.46 -15.75 0.17
C ASP A 8 6.74 -15.59 -0.66
N GLY A 9 7.48 -14.49 -0.44
CA GLY A 9 8.77 -14.21 -1.07
C GLY A 9 8.75 -13.83 -2.56
N ILE A 10 7.61 -13.93 -3.24
CA ILE A 10 7.48 -13.64 -4.69
C ILE A 10 6.34 -12.65 -5.02
N VAL A 11 5.94 -11.84 -4.04
CA VAL A 11 4.92 -10.80 -4.24
C VAL A 11 5.45 -9.72 -5.18
N GLY A 12 4.72 -9.44 -6.25
CA GLY A 12 5.08 -8.46 -7.27
C GLY A 12 4.34 -7.13 -7.12
N TYR A 13 5.04 -6.03 -7.41
CA TYR A 13 4.40 -4.74 -7.63
C TYR A 13 3.71 -4.72 -9.00
N GLY A 14 2.51 -4.14 -9.07
CA GLY A 14 1.82 -3.91 -10.33
C GLY A 14 0.37 -3.47 -10.16
N ILE A 15 -0.33 -3.37 -11.28
CA ILE A 15 -1.73 -2.93 -11.32
C ILE A 15 -2.65 -3.89 -10.54
N ALA A 16 -2.38 -5.20 -10.60
CA ALA A 16 -3.18 -6.20 -9.88
C ALA A 16 -3.08 -6.04 -8.36
N SER A 17 -1.87 -5.92 -7.81
CA SER A 17 -1.65 -5.73 -6.37
C SER A 17 -2.16 -4.38 -5.88
N ARG A 18 -2.00 -3.31 -6.68
CA ARG A 18 -2.62 -2.01 -6.40
C ARG A 18 -4.14 -2.08 -6.32
N ARG A 19 -4.81 -2.79 -7.24
CA ARG A 19 -6.27 -2.97 -7.21
C ARG A 19 -6.74 -3.69 -5.96
N GLU A 20 -6.05 -4.76 -5.57
CA GLU A 20 -6.42 -5.53 -4.38
C GLU A 20 -6.28 -4.73 -3.09
N LEU A 21 -5.20 -3.94 -2.98
CA LEU A 21 -5.01 -3.05 -1.84
C LEU A 21 -5.99 -1.86 -1.89
N THR A 22 -6.31 -1.34 -3.07
CA THR A 22 -7.34 -0.29 -3.24
C THR A 22 -8.70 -0.78 -2.76
N ARG A 23 -9.07 -2.01 -3.15
CA ARG A 23 -10.28 -2.69 -2.68
C ARG A 23 -10.29 -2.77 -1.14
N ALA A 24 -9.17 -3.13 -0.52
CA ALA A 24 -9.05 -3.18 0.94
C ALA A 24 -9.21 -1.80 1.59
N VAL A 25 -8.55 -0.76 1.06
CA VAL A 25 -8.68 0.62 1.58
C VAL A 25 -10.11 1.12 1.46
N ARG A 26 -10.78 0.93 0.32
CA ARG A 26 -12.19 1.34 0.15
C ARG A 26 -13.16 0.57 1.05
N ARG A 27 -12.88 -0.71 1.32
CA ARG A 27 -13.68 -1.54 2.24
C ARG A 27 -13.54 -1.10 3.69
N HIS A 28 -12.30 -0.92 4.15
CA HIS A 28 -12.01 -0.65 5.56
C HIS A 28 -12.11 0.84 5.92
N ARG A 29 -12.09 1.73 4.92
CA ARG A 29 -12.19 3.19 5.06
C ARG A 29 -11.28 3.75 6.18
N PRO A 30 -9.97 3.43 6.18
CA PRO A 30 -9.09 3.79 7.28
C PRO A 30 -8.76 5.28 7.26
N GLU A 31 -8.49 5.85 8.44
CA GLU A 31 -7.88 7.18 8.58
C GLU A 31 -6.33 7.11 8.54
N THR A 32 -5.75 5.99 8.99
CA THR A 32 -4.31 5.73 8.97
C THR A 32 -4.03 4.38 8.31
N VAL A 33 -3.06 4.32 7.41
CA VAL A 33 -2.56 3.07 6.82
C VAL A 33 -1.12 2.82 7.26
N ILE A 34 -0.82 1.60 7.69
CA ILE A 34 0.52 1.20 8.10
C ILE A 34 1.04 0.18 7.10
N THR A 35 2.29 0.36 6.65
CA THR A 35 3.02 -0.59 5.80
C THR A 35 4.43 -0.84 6.34
N THR A 36 5.18 -1.76 5.73
CA THR A 36 6.59 -2.02 6.05
C THR A 36 7.50 -1.06 5.28
N ASP A 37 8.77 -0.92 5.69
CA ASP A 37 9.76 -0.19 4.90
C ASP A 37 9.89 -0.80 3.50
N PHE A 38 9.81 0.07 2.50
CA PHE A 38 9.81 -0.26 1.07
C PHE A 38 11.00 0.35 0.32
N ARG A 39 12.00 0.83 1.05
CA ARG A 39 13.31 1.19 0.48
C ARG A 39 14.12 -0.06 0.16
N GLU A 40 15.14 0.10 -0.66
CA GLU A 40 16.05 -0.97 -1.08
C GLU A 40 16.84 -1.58 0.10
N THR A 41 16.95 -0.84 1.20
CA THR A 41 17.57 -1.28 2.44
C THR A 41 16.58 -1.27 3.61
N TYR A 42 16.80 -2.14 4.58
CA TYR A 42 15.99 -2.29 5.78
C TYR A 42 16.84 -2.05 7.04
N GLY A 43 16.29 -1.29 8.00
CA GLY A 43 16.98 -0.98 9.25
C GLY A 43 18.36 -0.33 9.03
N PRO A 44 19.43 -0.74 9.76
CA PRO A 44 20.74 -0.10 9.71
C PRO A 44 21.56 -0.40 8.43
N GLY A 45 20.95 -0.99 7.39
CA GLY A 45 21.57 -1.13 6.06
C GLY A 45 21.58 -2.53 5.45
N ALA A 46 20.78 -3.48 5.94
CA ALA A 46 20.61 -4.76 5.26
C ALA A 46 19.84 -4.57 3.94
N LEU A 47 20.06 -5.42 2.93
CA LEU A 47 19.19 -5.44 1.76
C LEU A 47 17.77 -5.79 2.19
N ASN A 48 16.80 -5.04 1.68
CA ASN A 48 15.40 -5.31 1.94
C ASN A 48 14.90 -6.47 1.06
N GLN A 49 13.80 -7.10 1.47
CA GLN A 49 13.15 -8.15 0.70
C GLN A 49 12.34 -7.54 -0.45
N ALA A 50 12.31 -8.24 -1.59
CA ALA A 50 11.63 -7.76 -2.78
C ALA A 50 10.12 -7.59 -2.57
N ASP A 51 9.51 -8.47 -1.76
CA ASP A 51 8.09 -8.42 -1.40
C ASP A 51 7.77 -7.24 -0.47
N HIS A 52 8.63 -6.90 0.49
CA HIS A 52 8.48 -5.70 1.32
C HIS A 52 8.45 -4.44 0.46
N ILE A 53 9.41 -4.31 -0.46
CA ILE A 53 9.49 -3.20 -1.42
C ILE A 53 8.21 -3.16 -2.26
N ALA A 54 7.83 -4.28 -2.86
CA ALA A 54 6.67 -4.37 -3.73
C ALA A 54 5.36 -4.00 -3.01
N VAL A 55 5.12 -4.57 -1.83
CA VAL A 55 3.91 -4.34 -1.04
C VAL A 55 3.84 -2.91 -0.52
N GLY A 56 4.95 -2.35 -0.02
CA GLY A 56 4.92 -0.98 0.50
C GLY A 56 4.70 0.06 -0.58
N TRP A 57 5.34 -0.08 -1.75
CA TRP A 57 5.02 0.77 -2.91
C TRP A 57 3.58 0.61 -3.37
N ALA A 58 3.08 -0.63 -3.51
CA ALA A 58 1.70 -0.89 -3.89
C ALA A 58 0.70 -0.31 -2.88
N THR A 59 1.04 -0.30 -1.58
CA THR A 59 0.19 0.28 -0.52
C THR A 59 0.08 1.80 -0.67
N ILE A 60 1.19 2.50 -0.92
CA ILE A 60 1.19 3.96 -1.11
C ILE A 60 0.35 4.34 -2.32
N ASP A 61 0.54 3.64 -3.44
CA ASP A 61 -0.23 3.89 -4.65
C ASP A 61 -1.70 3.56 -4.45
N ALA A 62 -2.02 2.45 -3.80
CA ALA A 62 -3.39 2.03 -3.52
C ALA A 62 -4.15 3.03 -2.64
N VAL A 63 -3.48 3.72 -1.71
CA VAL A 63 -4.10 4.80 -0.92
C VAL A 63 -4.53 5.97 -1.82
N ARG A 64 -3.69 6.35 -2.80
CA ARG A 64 -4.06 7.38 -3.79
C ARG A 64 -5.15 6.89 -4.74
N ASP A 65 -5.04 5.66 -5.21
CA ASP A 65 -6.01 5.01 -6.10
C ASP A 65 -7.39 4.89 -5.45
N ALA A 66 -7.44 4.58 -4.16
CA ALA A 66 -8.68 4.46 -3.40
C ALA A 66 -9.48 5.77 -3.38
N ALA A 67 -8.81 6.91 -3.41
CA ALA A 67 -9.41 8.24 -3.48
C ALA A 67 -9.77 8.68 -4.91
N ASN A 68 -9.52 7.88 -5.95
CA ASN A 68 -9.78 8.28 -7.33
C ASN A 68 -10.87 7.42 -7.97
N ARG A 69 -12.01 8.04 -8.28
CA ARG A 69 -13.16 7.37 -8.93
C ARG A 69 -12.88 6.81 -10.32
N TRP A 70 -11.82 7.27 -10.99
CA TRP A 70 -11.44 6.82 -12.33
C TRP A 70 -10.46 5.66 -12.32
N ILE A 71 -9.91 5.32 -11.15
CA ILE A 71 -8.99 4.21 -10.97
C ILE A 71 -9.77 3.05 -10.37
N PHE A 72 -9.66 1.88 -11.02
CA PHE A 72 -10.44 0.68 -10.71
C PHE A 72 -11.95 0.95 -10.59
N PRO A 73 -12.60 1.55 -11.61
CA PRO A 73 -14.02 1.88 -11.56
C PRO A 73 -14.91 0.65 -11.34
N GLU A 74 -14.44 -0.55 -11.70
CA GLU A 74 -15.13 -1.82 -11.43
C GLU A 74 -15.35 -2.09 -9.92
N LEU A 75 -14.59 -1.43 -9.03
CA LEU A 75 -14.82 -1.55 -7.59
C LEU A 75 -16.09 -0.84 -7.14
N ASP A 76 -16.59 0.14 -7.90
CA ASP A 76 -17.87 0.80 -7.62
C ASP A 76 -19.04 -0.20 -7.78
N ASP A 77 -18.93 -1.12 -8.74
CA ASP A 77 -19.91 -2.21 -8.95
C ASP A 77 -19.90 -3.21 -7.77
N GLU A 78 -18.79 -3.33 -7.04
CA GLU A 78 -18.69 -4.08 -5.78
C GLU A 78 -19.24 -3.30 -4.57
N GLY A 79 -19.79 -2.09 -4.78
CA GLY A 79 -20.24 -1.19 -3.72
C GLY A 79 -19.09 -0.49 -2.98
N LEU A 80 -17.87 -0.58 -3.51
CA LEU A 80 -16.67 0.01 -2.92
C LEU A 80 -16.39 1.35 -3.59
N VAL A 81 -17.15 2.36 -3.17
CA VAL A 81 -17.00 3.74 -3.61
C VAL A 81 -15.66 4.35 -3.18
N PRO A 82 -15.16 5.39 -3.87
CA PRO A 82 -13.91 6.05 -3.52
C PRO A 82 -13.84 6.51 -2.05
N TRP A 83 -12.67 6.35 -1.46
CA TRP A 83 -12.39 6.72 -0.08
C TRP A 83 -11.27 7.76 0.00
N HIS A 84 -11.61 8.96 0.47
CA HIS A 84 -10.70 10.10 0.62
C HIS A 84 -10.28 10.36 2.06
N GLY A 85 -10.62 9.45 3.00
CA GLY A 85 -10.45 9.71 4.43
C GLY A 85 -9.11 9.27 5.01
N VAL A 86 -8.20 8.69 4.22
CA VAL A 86 -6.83 8.40 4.66
C VAL A 86 -6.09 9.72 4.87
N ARG A 87 -5.63 9.97 6.10
CA ARG A 87 -4.90 11.18 6.50
C ARG A 87 -3.39 10.96 6.51
N GLU A 88 -2.94 9.74 6.77
CA GLU A 88 -1.52 9.41 6.85
C GLU A 88 -1.23 7.97 6.44
N VAL A 89 -0.03 7.77 5.89
CA VAL A 89 0.58 6.46 5.67
C VAL A 89 1.87 6.42 6.49
N ARG A 90 2.03 5.39 7.33
CA ARG A 90 3.21 5.19 8.17
C ARG A 90 3.96 3.94 7.71
N ALA A 91 5.28 4.04 7.59
CA ALA A 91 6.14 2.90 7.32
C ALA A 91 6.84 2.45 8.60
N ALA A 92 6.65 1.19 8.98
CA ALA A 92 7.33 0.57 10.10
C ALA A 92 8.68 0.00 9.66
N GLY A 93 9.69 0.07 10.53
CA GLY A 93 11.04 -0.45 10.24
C GLY A 93 11.95 0.52 9.49
N HIS A 94 11.49 1.75 9.21
CA HIS A 94 12.31 2.76 8.57
C HIS A 94 13.45 3.23 9.50
N GLY A 95 14.69 2.94 9.10
CA GLY A 95 15.89 3.20 9.90
C GLY A 95 16.34 4.66 9.94
N TRP A 96 15.64 5.56 9.24
CA TRP A 96 16.02 6.97 9.13
C TRP A 96 14.85 7.88 9.53
N PRO A 97 15.08 8.97 10.28
CA PRO A 97 14.09 10.02 10.40
C PRO A 97 13.82 10.59 9.00
N MET A 98 12.55 10.64 8.61
CA MET A 98 12.11 11.17 7.33
C MET A 98 12.46 12.67 7.24
N MET A 99 13.63 13.03 6.72
CA MET A 99 13.86 14.37 6.17
C MET A 99 13.32 14.38 4.74
N LEU A 100 12.09 14.86 4.61
CA LEU A 100 11.63 15.42 3.35
C LEU A 100 12.26 16.81 3.23
N GLU A 101 13.34 16.95 2.46
CA GLU A 101 13.57 18.23 1.78
C GLU A 101 12.74 18.22 0.48
N GLN A 102 12.17 19.40 0.22
CA GLN A 102 11.05 19.70 -0.67
C GLN A 102 11.22 19.25 -2.11
#